data_AF-A0AAN6FG71-F1
#
_entry.id   AF-A0AAN6FG71-F1
#
_cell.length_a   1.000
_cell.length_b   1.000
_cell.length_c   1.000
_cell.angle_alpha   90.00
_cell.angle_beta   90.00
_cell.angle_gamma   90.00
#
_symmetry.space_group_name_H-M   'P 1'
#
loop_
_entity.id
_entity.type
_entity.pdbx_description
1 polymer ?
#
loop_
_entity_poly.entity_id
_entity_poly.type
_entity_poly.pdbx_seq_one_letter_code
_entity_poly.pdbx_strand_id
1 'polypeptide(L)'
;MGDSDLDAIRQARRQELQSQQGGGQGGGGGGGQEDERKNRETEMRASILSQVLEPAAADRLGRIRLVKASRAEDVENRLIALARSGQLRGPVSETQLKDILNALSEQQQETEKVTVQRRKGGWDEDDLDDLMGES
;
A
#
# COMPACT_ATOMS: atom_id res chain seq x y z
N MET A 1 1.45 -37.81 -7.67
CA MET A 1 0.92 -36.64 -8.42
C MET A 1 -0.59 -36.71 -8.62
N GLY A 2 -1.28 -37.85 -8.45
CA GLY A 2 -2.74 -37.93 -8.65
C GLY A 2 -3.63 -37.46 -7.48
N ASP A 3 -3.07 -37.31 -6.27
CA ASP A 3 -3.87 -36.97 -5.07
C ASP A 3 -4.28 -35.49 -5.01
N SER A 4 -3.49 -34.57 -5.58
CA SER A 4 -3.80 -33.13 -5.60
C SER A 4 -4.95 -32.80 -6.55
N ASP A 5 -5.00 -33.47 -7.71
CA ASP A 5 -6.10 -33.31 -8.67
C ASP A 5 -7.42 -33.88 -8.11
N LEU A 6 -7.34 -34.99 -7.36
CA LEU A 6 -8.49 -35.58 -6.69
C LEU A 6 -9.04 -34.70 -5.56
N ASP A 7 -8.17 -34.03 -4.80
CA ASP A 7 -8.62 -33.10 -3.76
C ASP A 7 -9.25 -31.83 -4.37
N ALA A 8 -8.69 -31.32 -5.47
CA ALA A 8 -9.26 -30.20 -6.21
C ALA A 8 -10.68 -30.53 -6.76
N ILE A 9 -10.88 -31.73 -7.30
CA ILE A 9 -12.19 -32.20 -7.77
C ILE A 9 -13.18 -32.33 -6.60
N ARG A 10 -12.73 -32.82 -5.43
CA ARG A 10 -13.57 -32.93 -4.22
C ARG A 10 -13.99 -31.55 -3.71
N GLN A 11 -13.09 -30.58 -3.71
CA GLN A 11 -13.39 -29.19 -3.32
C GLN A 11 -14.38 -28.53 -4.28
N ALA A 12 -14.18 -28.68 -5.59
CA ALA A 12 -15.08 -28.14 -6.61
C ALA A 12 -16.49 -28.74 -6.51
N ARG A 13 -16.59 -30.07 -6.36
CA ARG A 13 -17.87 -30.78 -6.17
C ARG A 13 -18.62 -30.31 -4.93
N ARG A 14 -17.89 -30.06 -3.84
CA ARG A 14 -18.46 -29.59 -2.57
C ARG A 14 -19.02 -28.17 -2.71
N GLN A 15 -18.33 -27.30 -3.44
CA GLN A 15 -18.77 -25.92 -3.69
C GLN A 15 -20.03 -25.86 -4.58
N GLU A 16 -20.11 -26.73 -5.59
CA GLU A 16 -21.30 -26.87 -6.44
C GLU A 16 -22.53 -27.33 -5.65
N LEU A 17 -22.36 -28.34 -4.78
CA LEU A 17 -23.42 -28.84 -3.90
C LEU A 17 -23.89 -27.79 -2.89
N GLN A 18 -22.95 -27.02 -2.33
CA GLN A 18 -23.26 -25.92 -1.40
C GLN A 18 -24.03 -24.79 -2.11
N SER A 19 -23.74 -24.54 -3.38
CA SER A 19 -24.45 -23.54 -4.20
C SER A 19 -25.85 -24.01 -4.61
N GLN A 20 -26.06 -25.32 -4.79
CA GLN A 20 -27.33 -25.88 -5.25
C GLN A 20 -28.30 -26.21 -4.10
N GLN A 21 -27.78 -26.41 -2.88
CA GLN A 21 -28.58 -26.73 -1.68
C GLN A 21 -28.78 -25.52 -0.74
N GLY A 22 -28.04 -24.42 -0.95
CA GLY A 22 -28.04 -23.20 -0.13
C GLY A 22 -29.00 -22.09 -0.58
N GLY A 23 -30.21 -22.43 -1.05
CA GLY A 23 -31.26 -21.47 -1.42
C GLY A 23 -31.88 -20.68 -0.25
N GLY A 24 -31.16 -20.50 0.86
CA GLY A 24 -31.65 -19.82 2.05
C GLY A 24 -30.53 -19.49 3.03
N GLN A 25 -30.22 -18.19 3.11
CA GLN A 25 -29.67 -17.52 4.29
C GLN A 25 -28.21 -17.84 4.68
N GLY A 26 -27.27 -17.04 4.15
CA GLY A 26 -25.89 -16.94 4.62
C GLY A 26 -25.04 -16.16 3.63
N GLY A 27 -24.89 -14.85 3.85
CA GLY A 27 -24.37 -13.89 2.87
C GLY A 27 -22.89 -14.02 2.51
N GLY A 28 -22.58 -13.56 1.28
CA GLY A 28 -21.26 -13.13 0.80
C GLY A 28 -20.38 -14.26 0.27
N GLY A 29 -19.88 -14.28 -0.97
CA GLY A 29 -19.96 -13.31 -2.05
C GLY A 29 -19.38 -13.93 -3.32
N GLY A 30 -20.17 -13.92 -4.40
CA GLY A 30 -19.77 -14.36 -5.74
C GLY A 30 -18.94 -13.32 -6.52
N GLY A 31 -18.20 -12.45 -5.83
CA GLY A 31 -17.20 -11.52 -6.38
C GLY A 31 -15.75 -11.88 -5.97
N GLY A 32 -15.58 -13.08 -5.39
CA GLY A 32 -14.52 -13.41 -4.43
C GLY A 32 -13.06 -13.17 -4.83
N GLN A 33 -12.65 -13.25 -6.10
CA GLN A 33 -11.20 -13.25 -6.38
C GLN A 33 -10.50 -11.89 -6.19
N GLU A 34 -11.18 -10.77 -6.46
CA GLU A 34 -10.58 -9.44 -6.32
C GLU A 34 -10.76 -8.88 -4.91
N ASP A 35 -11.94 -9.07 -4.32
CA ASP A 35 -12.24 -8.70 -2.94
C ASP A 35 -11.43 -9.54 -1.94
N GLU A 36 -11.24 -10.85 -2.17
CA GLU A 36 -10.38 -11.67 -1.32
C GLU A 36 -8.91 -11.27 -1.44
N ARG A 37 -8.43 -10.84 -2.61
CA ARG A 37 -7.06 -10.35 -2.75
C ARG A 37 -6.84 -9.09 -1.94
N LYS A 38 -7.74 -8.10 -2.07
CA LYS A 38 -7.70 -6.88 -1.27
C LYS A 38 -7.82 -7.16 0.22
N ASN A 39 -8.72 -8.07 0.61
CA ASN A 39 -8.89 -8.42 2.02
C ASN A 39 -7.62 -9.06 2.57
N ARG A 40 -7.04 -10.04 1.86
CA ARG A 40 -5.77 -10.68 2.26
C ARG A 40 -4.64 -9.67 2.37
N GLU A 41 -4.52 -8.73 1.43
CA GLU A 41 -3.51 -7.67 1.52
C GLU A 41 -3.73 -6.77 2.74
N THR A 42 -4.98 -6.42 3.03
CA THR A 42 -5.33 -5.56 4.16
C THR A 42 -5.09 -6.28 5.48
N GLU A 43 -5.44 -7.57 5.57
CA GLU A 43 -5.18 -8.44 6.72
C GLU A 43 -3.68 -8.64 6.94
N MET A 44 -2.90 -8.85 5.87
CA MET A 44 -1.44 -8.92 5.96
C MET A 44 -0.85 -7.62 6.47
N ARG A 45 -1.30 -6.47 5.95
CA ARG A 45 -0.84 -5.15 6.41
C ARG A 45 -1.20 -4.91 7.87
N ALA A 46 -2.44 -5.22 8.27
CA ALA A 46 -2.91 -5.07 9.64
C ALA A 46 -2.16 -5.99 10.61
N SER A 47 -1.85 -7.23 10.20
CA SER A 47 -1.08 -8.20 10.98
C SER A 47 0.37 -7.75 11.18
N ILE A 48 1.00 -7.20 10.13
CA ILE A 48 2.33 -6.60 10.26
C ILE A 48 2.27 -5.42 11.23
N LEU A 49 1.34 -4.49 11.00
CA LEU A 49 1.16 -3.31 11.85
C LEU A 49 0.95 -3.68 13.32
N SER A 50 0.12 -4.69 13.62
CA SER A 50 -0.14 -5.11 15.01
C SER A 50 1.07 -5.76 15.68
N GLN A 51 1.97 -6.37 14.91
CA GLN A 51 3.23 -6.93 15.44
C GLN A 51 4.30 -5.87 15.68
N VAL A 52 4.34 -4.81 14.86
CA VAL A 52 5.34 -3.73 15.01
C VAL A 52 4.85 -2.52 15.79
N LEU A 53 3.56 -2.37 16.12
CA LEU A 53 3.04 -1.27 16.91
C LEU A 53 2.78 -1.67 18.36
N GLU A 54 3.15 -0.80 19.31
CA GLU A 54 2.66 -0.89 20.68
C GLU A 54 1.17 -0.49 20.76
N PRO A 55 0.40 -0.99 21.76
CA PRO A 55 -1.00 -0.64 21.93
C PRO A 55 -1.21 0.88 22.09
N ALA A 56 -0.28 1.59 22.74
CA ALA A 56 -0.30 3.05 22.84
C ALA A 56 -0.12 3.75 21.48
N ALA A 57 0.73 3.20 20.61
CA ALA A 57 0.95 3.73 19.27
C ALA A 57 -0.25 3.49 18.34
N ALA A 58 -0.89 2.32 18.43
CA ALA A 58 -2.11 2.00 17.69
C ALA A 58 -3.26 2.95 18.03
N ASP A 59 -3.48 3.22 19.32
CA ASP A 59 -4.49 4.16 19.79
C ASP A 59 -4.19 5.60 19.33
N ARG A 60 -2.90 6.02 19.35
CA ARG A 60 -2.48 7.32 18.82
C ARG A 60 -2.73 7.43 17.31
N LEU A 61 -2.39 6.40 16.54
CA LEU A 61 -2.63 6.34 15.10
C LEU A 61 -4.13 6.46 14.80
N GLY A 62 -4.97 5.78 15.58
CA GLY A 62 -6.44 5.90 15.50
C GLY A 62 -6.92 7.33 15.73
N ARG A 63 -6.43 8.02 16.77
CA ARG A 63 -6.77 9.44 17.01
C ARG A 63 -6.29 10.35 15.88
N ILE A 64 -5.10 10.13 15.35
CA ILE A 64 -4.55 10.92 14.23
C ILE A 64 -5.42 10.72 12.98
N ARG A 65 -5.84 9.48 12.70
CA ARG A 65 -6.72 9.16 11.56
C ARG A 65 -8.05 9.91 11.62
N LEU A 66 -8.60 10.14 12.82
CA LEU A 66 -9.82 10.95 13.00
C LEU A 66 -9.60 12.43 12.62
N VAL A 67 -8.42 12.98 12.87
CA VAL A 67 -8.12 14.39 12.59
C VAL A 67 -7.65 14.58 11.15
N LYS A 68 -6.81 13.67 10.65
CA LYS A 68 -6.26 13.65 9.28
C LYS A 68 -5.93 12.21 8.88
N ALA A 69 -6.79 11.61 8.06
CA ALA A 69 -6.59 10.25 7.53
C ALA A 69 -5.31 10.11 6.70
N SER A 70 -5.02 11.07 5.82
CA SER A 70 -3.81 11.04 4.97
C SER A 70 -2.53 10.93 5.79
N ARG A 71 -2.40 11.68 6.90
CA ARG A 71 -1.22 11.58 7.77
C ARG A 71 -1.08 10.22 8.46
N ALA A 72 -2.19 9.56 8.75
CA ALA A 72 -2.16 8.21 9.31
C ALA A 72 -1.73 7.19 8.25
N GLU A 73 -2.21 7.33 7.01
CA GLU A 73 -1.82 6.45 5.89
C GLU A 73 -0.34 6.57 5.54
N ASP A 74 0.24 7.78 5.54
CA ASP A 74 1.67 7.98 5.32
C ASP A 74 2.52 7.24 6.35
N VAL A 75 2.10 7.31 7.61
CA VAL A 75 2.76 6.64 8.72
C VAL A 75 2.60 5.12 8.64
N GLU A 76 1.39 4.62 8.33
CA GLU A 76 1.16 3.18 8.10
C GLU A 76 2.04 2.66 6.97
N ASN A 77 2.07 3.34 5.82
CA ASN A 77 2.88 2.96 4.67
C ASN A 77 4.38 2.93 5.00
N ARG A 78 4.86 3.93 5.76
CA ARG A 78 6.26 3.98 6.22
C ARG A 78 6.57 2.84 7.19
N LEU A 79 5.69 2.55 8.14
CA LEU A 79 5.87 1.43 9.08
C LEU A 79 5.88 0.09 8.36
N ILE A 80 4.97 -0.11 7.40
CA ILE A 80 4.92 -1.33 6.58
C ILE A 80 6.22 -1.48 5.78
N ALA A 81 6.74 -0.40 5.19
CA ALA A 81 8.01 -0.43 4.47
C ALA A 81 9.19 -0.82 5.37
N LEU A 82 9.26 -0.24 6.58
CA LEU A 82 10.30 -0.54 7.57
C LEU A 82 10.19 -1.96 8.16
N ALA A 83 8.97 -2.46 8.33
CA ALA A 83 8.71 -3.82 8.78
C ALA A 83 9.12 -4.84 7.71
N ARG A 84 8.78 -4.57 6.44
CA ARG A 84 9.16 -5.41 5.30
C ARG A 84 10.67 -5.43 5.06
N SER A 85 11.36 -4.31 5.28
CA SER A 85 12.83 -4.25 5.18
C SER A 85 13.55 -4.87 6.38
N GLY A 86 12.83 -5.23 7.45
CA GLY A 86 13.42 -5.79 8.67
C GLY A 86 14.25 -4.79 9.47
N GLN A 87 14.09 -3.48 9.23
CA GLN A 87 14.85 -2.44 9.92
C GLN A 87 14.29 -2.12 11.32
N LEU A 88 13.05 -2.56 11.61
CA LEU A 88 12.44 -2.41 12.92
C LEU A 88 13.01 -3.45 13.89
N ARG A 89 13.84 -2.98 14.84
CA ARG A 89 14.47 -3.82 15.88
C ARG A 89 13.55 -4.13 17.08
N GLY A 90 12.32 -3.65 17.06
CA GLY A 90 11.36 -3.80 18.14
C GLY A 90 10.04 -3.06 17.87
N PRO A 91 9.09 -3.15 18.81
CA PRO A 91 7.80 -2.48 18.67
C PRO A 91 7.97 -0.95 18.73
N VAL A 92 7.25 -0.26 17.85
CA VAL A 92 7.28 1.19 17.67
C VAL A 92 6.39 1.84 18.74
N SER A 93 6.99 2.72 19.53
CA SER A 93 6.31 3.47 20.58
C SER A 93 5.59 4.72 20.04
N GLU A 94 4.69 5.30 20.84
CA GLU A 94 4.00 6.54 20.49
C GLU A 94 4.98 7.68 20.15
N THR A 95 6.07 7.81 20.93
CA THR A 95 7.07 8.86 20.72
C THR A 95 7.78 8.69 19.39
N GLN A 96 8.11 7.45 19.03
CA GLN A 96 8.75 7.14 17.75
C GLN A 96 7.79 7.33 16.57
N LEU A 97 6.51 7.03 16.75
CA LEU A 97 5.47 7.32 15.76
C LEU A 97 5.36 8.83 15.46
N LYS A 98 5.41 9.67 16.52
CA LYS A 98 5.40 11.13 16.39
C LYS A 98 6.64 11.65 15.67
N ASP A 99 7.81 11.12 16.01
CA ASP A 99 9.07 11.51 15.37
C ASP A 99 9.06 11.21 13.87
N ILE A 100 8.61 10.00 13.50
CA ILE A 100 8.41 9.60 12.09
C ILE A 100 7.39 10.52 11.41
N LEU A 101 6.30 10.88 12.08
CA LEU A 101 5.26 11.75 11.52
C LEU A 101 5.75 13.19 11.33
N ASN A 102 6.58 13.71 12.23
CA ASN A 102 7.21 15.03 12.09
C ASN A 102 8.22 15.03 10.95
N ALA A 103 9.11 14.02 10.91
CA ALA A 103 10.09 13.87 9.84
C ALA A 103 9.43 13.73 8.46
N LEU A 104 8.32 12.98 8.35
CA LEU A 104 7.54 12.88 7.12
C LEU A 104 6.87 14.21 6.74
N SER A 105 6.44 15.00 7.72
CA SER A 105 5.82 16.32 7.47
C SER A 105 6.86 17.33 6.97
N GLU A 106 8.06 17.32 7.55
CA GLU A 106 9.20 18.16 7.13
C GLU A 106 9.71 17.75 5.74
N GLN A 107 9.88 16.45 5.50
CA GLN A 107 10.32 15.95 4.19
C GLN A 107 9.31 16.27 3.09
N GLN A 108 8.00 16.18 3.36
CA GLN A 108 6.96 16.60 2.41
C GLN A 108 7.07 18.08 2.06
N GLN A 109 7.28 18.96 3.05
CA GLN A 109 7.48 20.40 2.80
C GLN A 109 8.74 20.70 1.98
N GLU A 110 9.84 19.97 2.18
CA GLU A 110 11.05 20.10 1.36
C GLU A 110 10.81 19.64 -0.09
N THR A 111 10.05 18.55 -0.28
CA THR A 111 9.71 18.07 -1.63
C THR A 111 8.72 18.96 -2.36
N GLU A 112 7.83 19.68 -1.67
CA GLU A 112 6.92 20.67 -2.28
C GLU A 112 7.66 21.94 -2.74
N LYS A 113 8.85 22.21 -2.20
CA LYS A 113 9.77 23.22 -2.72
C LYS A 113 10.52 22.69 -3.95
N VAL A 114 9.78 22.15 -4.93
CA VAL A 114 10.32 21.87 -6.26
C VAL A 114 10.72 23.21 -6.87
N THR A 115 12.02 23.49 -6.81
CA THR A 115 12.63 24.58 -7.55
C THR A 115 12.50 24.21 -9.02
N VAL A 116 11.50 24.80 -9.68
CA VAL A 116 11.39 24.78 -11.14
C VAL A 116 12.63 25.51 -11.67
N GLN A 117 13.69 24.74 -11.98
CA GLN A 117 14.78 25.24 -12.79
C GLN A 117 14.24 25.44 -14.20
N ARG A 118 13.67 26.62 -14.47
CA ARG A 118 13.47 27.11 -15.84
C ARG A 118 14.86 27.39 -16.43
N ARG A 119 15.60 26.35 -16.77
CA ARG A 119 16.64 26.43 -17.80
C ARG A 119 15.90 26.21 -19.12
N LYS A 120 15.44 27.30 -19.73
CA LYS A 120 16.14 27.98 -20.83
C LYS A 120 16.45 26.92 -21.88
N GLY A 121 15.52 26.77 -22.82
CA GLY A 121 15.69 25.89 -23.97
C GLY A 121 17.02 26.19 -24.63
N GLY A 122 17.93 25.22 -24.56
CA GLY A 122 18.91 25.01 -25.61
C GLY A 122 18.13 24.33 -26.73
N TRP A 123 17.60 25.15 -27.62
CA TRP A 123 17.57 24.76 -29.02
C TRP A 123 19.02 24.97 -29.44
N ASP A 124 19.74 23.86 -29.65
CA ASP A 124 21.10 23.89 -30.14
C ASP A 124 21.13 24.73 -31.43
N GLU A 125 21.98 25.77 -31.46
CA GLU A 125 22.16 26.63 -32.63
C GLU A 125 22.86 25.89 -33.80
N ASP A 126 23.31 24.65 -33.57
CA ASP A 126 23.98 23.80 -34.56
C ASP A 126 23.00 23.03 -35.48
N ASP A 127 21.71 22.87 -35.12
CA ASP A 127 20.69 22.22 -35.97
C ASP A 127 19.99 23.21 -36.95
N LEU A 128 20.32 24.50 -36.88
CA LEU A 128 19.74 25.55 -37.75
C LEU A 128 20.51 25.75 -39.07
N ASP A 129 21.77 25.32 -39.14
CA ASP A 129 22.62 25.49 -40.34
C ASP A 129 22.31 24.46 -41.43
N ASP A 130 21.85 23.26 -41.05
CA ASP A 130 21.48 22.18 -42.00
C ASP A 130 20.10 22.40 -42.67
N LEU A 131 19.28 23.33 -42.15
CA LEU A 131 17.96 23.66 -42.69
C LEU A 131 17.97 24.84 -43.69
N MET A 132 19.07 25.60 -43.76
CA MET A 132 19.26 26.73 -44.69
C MET A 132 20.20 26.40 -45.86
N GLY A 133 20.57 25.13 -46.02
CA GLY A 133 21.28 24.61 -47.19
C GLY A 133 20.36 24.44 -48.39
N GLU A 134 19.89 25.53 -48.99
CA GLU A 134 19.27 25.49 -50.33
C GLU A 134 19.69 26.71 -51.16
N SER A 135 20.78 26.54 -51.93
CA SER A 135 20.98 26.93 -53.35
C SER A 135 22.45 26.90 -53.74
#